data_AF-A0A8I6Y4A2-F1
#
_entry.id   AF-A0A8I6Y4A2-F1
#
_cell.length_a   1.000
_cell.length_b   1.000
_cell.length_c   1.000
_cell.angle_alpha   90.00
_cell.angle_beta   90.00
_cell.angle_gamma   90.00
#
_symmetry.space_group_name_H-M   'P 1'
#
loop_
_entity.id
_entity.type
_entity.pdbx_description
1 polymer ?
#
loop_
_entity_poly.entity_id
_entity_poly.type
_entity_poly.pdbx_seq_one_letter_code
_entity_poly.pdbx_strand_id
1 'polypeptide(L)'
;MCSRWAACLEQVRNAPPSGTVESDYNKIAQHRYKDMEASEGKFFKLEHCWELLQKCEKWKLIDKESPPKKGSLINMDEDEDDDGPRNLHKPDDDKKTKEKMKREQEAASLREKIDAMVQSNELMLLKSLEIKKESAEKKAKEKQEKWQMLKEEGLRKAAIEERKARASENKSMSLLLAKENKIMSTNRNDMDDLTKTWHDMARREILKRRMVASAGPCSSSGDVFSAPYGANVDDFGAGVGTSDGGGFGGADELQYGLHGAE
;
A
#
# COMPACT_ATOMS: atom_id res chain seq x y z
N MET A 1 -13.12 -1.83 1.38
CA MET A 1 -14.10 -1.50 2.44
C MET A 1 -14.89 -2.72 2.89
N CYS A 2 -15.56 -3.46 2.00
CA CYS A 2 -16.36 -4.66 2.35
C CYS A 2 -15.56 -5.79 3.04
N SER A 3 -14.31 -6.06 2.62
CA SER A 3 -13.46 -7.08 3.25
C SER A 3 -13.04 -6.73 4.69
N ARG A 4 -12.83 -5.44 4.96
CA ARG A 4 -12.48 -4.93 6.30
C ARG A 4 -13.69 -4.99 7.24
N TRP A 5 -14.87 -4.64 6.72
CA TRP A 5 -16.14 -4.81 7.42
C TRP A 5 -16.42 -6.27 7.78
N ALA A 6 -16.22 -7.19 6.82
CA ALA A 6 -16.36 -8.62 7.05
C ALA A 6 -15.43 -9.11 8.17
N ALA A 7 -14.17 -8.67 8.18
CA ALA A 7 -13.22 -9.00 9.24
C ALA A 7 -13.67 -8.47 10.62
N CYS A 8 -14.24 -7.25 10.71
CA CYS A 8 -14.78 -6.74 11.97
C CYS A 8 -15.95 -7.57 12.49
N LEU A 9 -16.88 -7.94 11.60
CA LEU A 9 -18.01 -8.81 11.97
C LEU A 9 -17.54 -10.20 12.40
N GLU A 10 -16.58 -10.78 11.68
CA GLU A 10 -16.03 -12.10 11.98
C GLU A 10 -15.28 -12.11 13.32
N GLN A 11 -14.54 -11.05 13.63
CA GLN A 11 -13.91 -10.90 14.94
C GLN A 11 -14.92 -10.87 16.08
N VAL A 12 -16.02 -10.13 15.92
CA VAL A 12 -17.07 -10.06 16.95
C VAL A 12 -17.80 -11.40 17.09
N ARG A 13 -17.98 -12.15 16.00
CA ARG A 13 -18.57 -13.50 16.02
C ARG A 13 -17.66 -14.53 16.67
N ASN A 14 -16.36 -14.47 16.41
CA ASN A 14 -15.39 -15.44 16.93
C ASN A 14 -15.02 -15.15 18.40
N ALA A 15 -15.10 -13.89 18.82
CA ALA A 15 -14.79 -13.46 20.19
C ALA A 15 -15.78 -12.36 20.66
N PRO A 16 -17.04 -12.74 20.98
CA PRO A 16 -18.03 -11.78 21.42
C PRO A 16 -17.66 -11.22 22.79
N PRO A 17 -17.79 -9.88 23.00
CA PRO A 17 -17.63 -9.29 24.32
C PRO A 17 -18.58 -9.95 25.33
N SER A 18 -18.10 -10.20 26.55
CA SER A 18 -18.91 -10.86 27.59
C SER A 18 -20.23 -10.13 27.83
N GLY A 19 -21.33 -10.89 27.84
CA GLY A 19 -22.68 -10.35 28.07
C GLY A 19 -23.36 -9.73 26.84
N THR A 20 -22.82 -9.90 25.63
CA THR A 20 -23.45 -9.40 24.39
C THR A 20 -24.28 -10.46 23.68
N VAL A 21 -25.44 -10.06 23.16
CA VAL A 21 -26.33 -10.92 22.37
C VAL A 21 -26.05 -10.71 20.87
N GLU A 22 -26.41 -11.69 20.03
CA GLU A 22 -26.08 -11.67 18.60
C GLU A 22 -26.61 -10.42 17.85
N SER A 23 -27.73 -9.85 18.31
CA SER A 23 -28.27 -8.59 17.79
C SER A 23 -27.33 -7.39 17.96
N ASP A 24 -26.40 -7.44 18.91
CA ASP A 24 -25.43 -6.38 19.18
C ASP A 24 -24.16 -6.52 18.34
N TYR A 25 -23.93 -7.68 17.70
CA TYR A 25 -22.70 -7.93 16.96
C TYR A 25 -22.49 -6.94 15.81
N ASN A 26 -23.58 -6.58 15.13
CA ASN A 26 -23.53 -5.61 14.05
C ASN A 26 -23.14 -4.21 14.56
N LYS A 27 -23.67 -3.79 15.72
CA LYS A 27 -23.33 -2.50 16.34
C LYS A 27 -21.88 -2.47 16.80
N ILE A 28 -21.41 -3.55 17.43
CA ILE A 28 -20.03 -3.68 17.90
C ILE A 28 -19.07 -3.69 16.70
N ALA A 29 -19.41 -4.40 15.62
CA ALA A 29 -18.62 -4.39 14.41
C ALA A 29 -18.59 -3.01 13.74
N GLN A 30 -19.71 -2.26 13.74
CA GLN A 30 -19.77 -0.87 13.26
C GLN A 30 -18.82 0.04 14.02
N HIS A 31 -18.78 -0.06 15.36
CA HIS A 31 -17.83 0.68 16.17
C HIS A 31 -16.38 0.30 15.87
N ARG A 32 -16.07 -1.00 15.82
CA ARG A 32 -14.72 -1.47 15.44
C ARG A 32 -14.32 -1.04 14.03
N TYR A 33 -15.26 -0.98 13.10
CA TYR A 33 -15.01 -0.48 11.76
C TYR A 33 -14.70 1.01 11.76
N LYS A 34 -15.48 1.79 12.51
CA LYS A 34 -15.27 3.23 12.69
C LYS A 34 -13.92 3.57 13.32
N ASP A 35 -13.46 2.77 14.27
CA ASP A 35 -12.21 2.99 14.99
C ASP A 35 -10.97 2.61 14.17
N MET A 36 -11.13 1.93 13.03
CA MET A 36 -10.01 1.68 12.10
C MET A 36 -9.58 2.97 11.40
N GLU A 37 -8.28 3.25 11.41
CA GLU A 37 -7.68 4.40 10.73
C GLU A 37 -8.08 4.49 9.24
N ALA A 38 -8.23 3.33 8.58
CA ALA A 38 -8.60 3.21 7.18
C ALA A 38 -10.09 3.47 6.86
N SER A 39 -10.92 3.72 7.87
CA SER A 39 -12.33 4.13 7.68
C SER A 39 -12.55 5.63 7.91
N GLU A 40 -11.52 6.39 8.29
CA GLU A 40 -11.60 7.83 8.56
C GLU A 40 -12.73 8.19 9.55
N GLY A 41 -13.06 7.30 10.48
CA GLY A 41 -14.15 7.52 11.43
C GLY A 41 -15.56 7.41 10.84
N LYS A 42 -15.70 6.80 9.64
CA LYS A 42 -17.00 6.59 8.97
C LYS A 42 -17.53 5.18 9.26
N PHE A 43 -18.83 5.09 9.50
CA PHE A 43 -19.52 3.81 9.60
C PHE A 43 -19.55 3.10 8.25
N PHE A 44 -19.60 1.77 8.29
CA PHE A 44 -19.75 0.96 7.10
C PHE A 44 -21.18 1.10 6.56
N LYS A 45 -21.30 1.45 5.28
CA LYS A 45 -22.58 1.51 4.57
C LYS A 45 -22.70 0.33 3.62
N LEU A 46 -23.76 -0.45 3.76
CA LEU A 46 -24.05 -1.62 2.90
C LEU A 46 -24.27 -1.21 1.43
N GLU A 47 -24.82 -0.02 1.20
CA GLU A 47 -25.02 0.58 -0.13
C GLU A 47 -23.74 0.56 -0.97
N HIS A 48 -22.58 0.81 -0.35
CA HIS A 48 -21.30 0.79 -1.04
C HIS A 48 -20.93 -0.60 -1.60
N CYS A 49 -21.31 -1.68 -0.90
CA CYS A 49 -21.07 -3.02 -1.41
C CYS A 49 -22.03 -3.39 -2.54
N TRP A 50 -23.27 -2.88 -2.51
CA TRP A 50 -24.21 -3.04 -3.62
C TRP A 50 -23.72 -2.34 -4.89
N GLU A 51 -23.24 -1.10 -4.79
CA GLU A 51 -22.67 -0.36 -5.92
C GLU A 51 -21.45 -1.06 -6.55
N LEU A 52 -20.64 -1.72 -5.74
CA LEU A 52 -19.51 -2.53 -6.21
C LEU A 52 -19.98 -3.82 -6.91
N LEU A 53 -20.97 -4.51 -6.31
CA LEU A 53 -21.53 -5.74 -6.87
C LEU A 53 -22.24 -5.50 -8.20
N GLN A 54 -22.99 -4.41 -8.34
CA GLN A 54 -23.69 -4.04 -9.59
C GLN A 54 -22.72 -3.82 -10.76
N LYS A 55 -21.50 -3.35 -10.48
CA LYS A 55 -20.48 -3.09 -11.50
C LYS A 55 -19.71 -4.36 -11.90
N CYS A 56 -19.72 -5.40 -11.06
CA CYS A 56 -19.05 -6.67 -11.36
C CYS A 56 -19.75 -7.44 -12.47
N GLU A 57 -18.98 -7.86 -13.48
CA GLU A 57 -19.45 -8.58 -14.67
C GLU A 57 -20.17 -9.90 -14.35
N LYS A 58 -19.74 -10.59 -13.28
CA LYS A 58 -20.40 -11.79 -12.75
C LYS A 58 -21.86 -11.53 -12.34
N TRP A 59 -22.18 -10.35 -11.81
CA TRP A 59 -23.53 -10.02 -11.34
C TRP A 59 -24.42 -9.44 -12.44
N LYS A 60 -23.83 -8.88 -13.50
CA LYS A 60 -24.56 -8.46 -14.71
C LYS A 60 -25.18 -9.64 -15.48
N LEU A 61 -24.65 -10.85 -15.30
CA LEU A 61 -25.08 -12.06 -15.98
C LEU A 61 -26.17 -12.83 -15.21
N ILE A 62 -26.29 -12.64 -13.90
CA ILE A 62 -27.26 -13.35 -13.05
C ILE A 62 -28.71 -13.01 -13.40
N ASP A 63 -29.00 -11.75 -13.76
CA ASP A 63 -30.35 -11.35 -14.21
C ASP A 63 -30.74 -12.00 -15.56
N LYS A 64 -29.78 -12.59 -16.29
CA LYS A 64 -30.00 -13.22 -17.60
C LYS A 64 -29.82 -14.74 -17.59
N GLU A 65 -29.33 -15.31 -16.50
CA GLU A 65 -28.98 -16.73 -16.40
C GLU A 65 -30.00 -17.46 -15.51
N SER A 66 -30.83 -18.30 -16.13
CA SER A 66 -31.80 -19.13 -15.40
C SER A 66 -31.08 -20.12 -14.48
N PRO A 67 -31.60 -20.42 -13.27
CA PRO A 67 -30.94 -21.31 -12.32
C PRO A 67 -30.63 -22.69 -12.93
N PRO A 68 -29.42 -23.25 -12.73
CA PRO A 68 -29.09 -24.58 -13.22
C PRO A 68 -30.03 -25.63 -12.62
N LYS A 69 -30.71 -26.41 -13.46
CA LYS A 69 -31.52 -27.56 -13.04
C LYS A 69 -30.61 -28.56 -12.30
N LYS A 70 -30.87 -28.78 -11.01
CA LYS A 70 -30.16 -29.74 -10.15
C LYS A 70 -30.23 -31.16 -10.73
N GLY A 71 -29.11 -31.87 -10.56
CA GLY A 71 -28.77 -33.15 -11.17
C GLY A 71 -29.66 -34.34 -10.81
N SER A 72 -29.77 -35.23 -11.80
CA SER A 72 -30.33 -36.58 -11.72
C SER A 72 -29.35 -37.51 -11.00
N LEU A 73 -29.81 -38.14 -9.91
CA LEU A 73 -29.10 -39.19 -9.17
C LEU A 73 -29.03 -40.47 -10.04
N ILE A 74 -27.87 -41.11 -10.07
CA ILE A 74 -27.64 -42.39 -10.76
C ILE A 74 -27.61 -43.46 -9.66
N ASN A 75 -28.51 -44.43 -9.73
CA ASN A 75 -28.47 -45.64 -8.89
C ASN A 75 -27.44 -46.61 -9.50
N MET A 76 -26.51 -47.08 -8.66
CA MET A 76 -25.59 -48.18 -8.93
C MET A 76 -26.04 -49.32 -8.01
N ASP A 77 -26.75 -50.30 -8.56
CA ASP A 77 -26.96 -51.60 -7.91
C ASP A 77 -26.14 -52.65 -8.66
N GLU A 78 -25.15 -53.16 -7.93
CA GLU A 78 -24.43 -54.45 -8.02
C GLU A 78 -25.44 -55.63 -7.98
N ASP A 79 -25.19 -56.89 -8.33
CA ASP A 79 -24.09 -57.68 -8.90
C ASP A 79 -24.71 -59.02 -9.40
N GLU A 80 -23.89 -59.85 -10.03
CA GLU A 80 -24.17 -61.15 -10.67
C GLU A 80 -24.74 -62.28 -9.75
N ASP A 81 -25.45 -63.22 -10.37
CA ASP A 81 -25.39 -64.65 -10.00
C ASP A 81 -25.42 -65.51 -11.28
N ASP A 82 -24.24 -66.04 -11.62
CA ASP A 82 -23.99 -67.11 -12.58
C ASP A 82 -24.22 -68.45 -11.88
N ASP A 83 -25.21 -69.25 -12.34
CA ASP A 83 -25.16 -70.69 -12.10
C ASP A 83 -25.97 -71.47 -13.15
N GLY A 84 -25.28 -72.25 -13.97
CA GLY A 84 -25.94 -73.22 -14.85
C GLY A 84 -25.11 -73.73 -16.04
N PRO A 85 -24.44 -74.89 -15.91
CA PRO A 85 -23.56 -75.43 -16.95
C PRO A 85 -24.37 -76.22 -17.99
N ARG A 86 -24.10 -76.03 -19.29
CA ARG A 86 -24.35 -77.10 -20.28
C ARG A 86 -23.77 -76.83 -21.69
N ASN A 87 -23.17 -77.91 -22.20
CA ASN A 87 -23.09 -78.39 -23.58
C ASN A 87 -21.80 -78.21 -24.41
N LEU A 88 -20.99 -79.29 -24.37
CA LEU A 88 -20.61 -80.19 -25.47
C LEU A 88 -20.09 -79.59 -26.81
N HIS A 89 -18.78 -79.83 -27.01
CA HIS A 89 -18.08 -80.19 -28.25
C HIS A 89 -18.65 -79.69 -29.60
N LYS A 90 -18.00 -78.65 -30.14
CA LYS A 90 -17.78 -78.42 -31.58
C LYS A 90 -16.34 -77.92 -31.78
N PRO A 91 -15.65 -78.25 -32.89
CA PRO A 91 -14.38 -77.62 -33.21
C PRO A 91 -14.70 -76.21 -33.73
N ASP A 92 -14.58 -75.22 -32.86
CA ASP A 92 -14.87 -73.81 -33.15
C ASP A 92 -13.69 -72.94 -32.69
N ASP A 93 -12.47 -73.39 -33.03
CA ASP A 93 -11.22 -72.76 -32.59
C ASP A 93 -11.06 -71.34 -33.17
N ASP A 94 -11.64 -71.06 -34.33
CA ASP A 94 -11.54 -69.77 -35.02
C ASP A 94 -12.49 -68.69 -34.46
N LYS A 95 -13.62 -69.12 -33.87
CA LYS A 95 -14.59 -68.21 -33.25
C LYS A 95 -14.12 -67.75 -31.87
N LYS A 96 -13.49 -68.65 -31.10
CA LYS A 96 -12.98 -68.39 -29.75
C LYS A 96 -11.74 -67.49 -29.76
N THR A 97 -10.85 -67.65 -30.74
CA THR A 97 -9.71 -66.75 -30.96
C THR A 97 -10.17 -65.35 -31.37
N LYS A 98 -11.14 -65.22 -32.28
CA LYS A 98 -11.73 -63.92 -32.66
C LYS A 98 -12.41 -63.20 -31.50
N GLU A 99 -13.13 -63.93 -30.66
CA GLU A 99 -13.76 -63.35 -29.46
C GLU A 99 -12.72 -62.91 -28.42
N LYS A 100 -11.67 -63.70 -28.22
CA LYS A 100 -10.56 -63.37 -27.31
C LYS A 100 -9.81 -62.12 -27.78
N MET A 101 -9.56 -62.01 -29.08
CA MET A 101 -8.90 -60.86 -29.69
C MET A 101 -9.75 -59.59 -29.55
N LYS A 102 -11.09 -59.71 -29.69
CA LYS A 102 -12.03 -58.60 -29.43
C LYS A 102 -12.00 -58.19 -27.95
N ARG A 103 -12.02 -59.14 -27.02
CA ARG A 103 -11.92 -58.89 -25.57
C ARG A 103 -10.59 -58.23 -25.19
N GLU A 104 -9.48 -58.65 -25.79
CA GLU A 104 -8.17 -58.02 -25.57
C GLU A 104 -8.10 -56.60 -26.14
N GLN A 105 -8.72 -56.34 -27.29
CA GLN A 105 -8.81 -54.99 -27.87
C GLN A 105 -9.68 -54.06 -27.02
N GLU A 106 -10.80 -54.56 -26.49
CA GLU A 106 -11.65 -53.83 -25.55
C GLU A 106 -10.91 -53.54 -24.23
N ALA A 107 -10.17 -54.51 -23.70
CA ALA A 107 -9.35 -54.33 -22.50
C ALA A 107 -8.21 -53.33 -22.71
N ALA A 108 -7.55 -53.34 -23.87
CA ALA A 108 -6.52 -52.35 -24.23
C ALA A 108 -7.13 -50.94 -24.33
N SER A 109 -8.30 -50.79 -24.96
CA SER A 109 -9.01 -49.51 -25.05
C SER A 109 -9.42 -48.96 -23.67
N LEU A 110 -9.86 -49.83 -22.76
CA LEU A 110 -10.18 -49.44 -21.39
C LEU A 110 -8.94 -48.98 -20.62
N ARG A 111 -7.81 -49.67 -20.77
CA ARG A 111 -6.53 -49.26 -20.15
C ARG A 111 -6.08 -47.90 -20.66
N GLU A 112 -6.14 -47.67 -21.97
CA GLU A 112 -5.79 -46.36 -22.57
C GLU A 112 -6.69 -45.23 -22.04
N LYS A 113 -8.00 -45.47 -21.90
CA LYS A 113 -8.92 -44.48 -21.31
C LYS A 113 -8.60 -44.18 -19.84
N ILE A 114 -8.23 -45.19 -19.06
CA ILE A 114 -7.83 -45.02 -17.66
C ILE A 114 -6.55 -44.19 -17.60
N ASP A 115 -5.55 -44.50 -18.42
CA ASP A 115 -4.29 -43.74 -18.46
C ASP A 115 -4.51 -42.28 -18.86
N ALA A 116 -5.35 -42.02 -19.88
CA ALA A 116 -5.70 -40.67 -20.29
C ALA A 116 -6.40 -39.87 -19.18
N MET A 117 -7.28 -40.53 -18.41
CA MET A 117 -7.95 -39.90 -17.27
C MET A 117 -6.98 -39.61 -16.13
N VAL A 118 -6.07 -40.52 -15.82
CA VAL A 118 -5.03 -40.34 -14.80
C VAL A 118 -4.12 -39.16 -15.17
N GLN A 119 -3.64 -39.09 -16.41
CA GLN A 119 -2.82 -37.99 -16.90
C GLN A 119 -3.55 -36.65 -16.86
N SER A 120 -4.83 -36.62 -17.24
CA SER A 120 -5.67 -35.42 -17.16
C SER A 120 -5.85 -34.94 -15.72
N ASN A 121 -6.08 -35.86 -14.78
CA ASN A 121 -6.19 -35.55 -13.35
C ASN A 121 -4.86 -35.02 -12.78
N GLU A 122 -3.73 -35.64 -13.13
CA GLU A 122 -2.40 -35.19 -12.72
C GLU A 122 -2.10 -33.77 -13.23
N LEU A 123 -2.40 -33.49 -14.49
CA LEU A 123 -2.24 -32.17 -15.10
C LEU A 123 -3.11 -31.11 -14.40
N MET A 124 -4.36 -31.45 -14.08
CA MET A 124 -5.26 -30.56 -13.34
C MET A 124 -4.74 -30.27 -11.93
N LEU A 125 -4.21 -31.28 -11.23
CA LEU A 125 -3.61 -31.11 -9.91
C LEU A 125 -2.37 -30.19 -9.98
N LEU A 126 -1.47 -30.40 -10.93
CA LEU A 126 -0.29 -29.56 -11.13
C LEU A 126 -0.66 -28.09 -11.38
N LYS A 127 -1.62 -27.83 -12.28
CA LYS A 127 -2.13 -26.48 -12.51
C LYS A 127 -2.74 -25.85 -11.25
N SER A 128 -3.47 -26.64 -10.45
CA SER A 128 -4.06 -26.16 -9.20
C SER A 128 -2.99 -25.81 -8.14
N LEU A 129 -1.88 -26.55 -8.10
CA LEU A 129 -0.77 -26.30 -7.18
C LEU A 129 0.02 -25.06 -7.61
N GLU A 130 0.24 -24.87 -8.91
CA GLU A 130 0.92 -23.67 -9.44
C GLU A 130 0.13 -22.40 -9.10
N ILE A 131 -1.20 -22.42 -9.32
CA ILE A 131 -2.08 -21.29 -8.96
C ILE A 131 -2.02 -21.00 -7.45
N LYS A 132 -2.04 -22.05 -6.61
CA LYS A 132 -1.93 -21.89 -5.16
C LYS A 132 -0.59 -21.25 -4.77
N LYS A 133 0.52 -21.71 -5.35
CA LYS A 133 1.87 -21.17 -5.12
C LYS A 133 1.97 -19.71 -5.56
N GLU A 134 1.53 -19.39 -6.77
CA GLU A 134 1.54 -18.02 -7.28
C GLU A 134 0.68 -17.09 -6.41
N SER A 135 -0.49 -17.56 -5.96
CA SER A 135 -1.36 -16.79 -5.07
C SER A 135 -0.74 -16.53 -3.69
N ALA A 136 0.06 -17.48 -3.17
CA ALA A 136 0.75 -17.34 -1.90
C ALA A 136 1.95 -16.38 -2.04
N GLU A 137 2.70 -16.49 -3.14
CA GLU A 137 3.83 -15.60 -3.44
C GLU A 137 3.37 -14.15 -3.64
N LYS A 138 2.29 -13.92 -4.40
CA LYS A 138 1.70 -12.58 -4.57
C LYS A 138 1.28 -11.97 -3.23
N LYS A 139 0.64 -12.75 -2.36
CA LYS A 139 0.26 -12.29 -1.01
C LYS A 139 1.47 -11.96 -0.13
N ALA A 140 2.57 -12.71 -0.26
CA ALA A 140 3.80 -12.44 0.48
C ALA A 140 4.47 -11.15 -0.01
N LYS A 141 4.59 -10.97 -1.33
CA LYS A 141 5.12 -9.75 -1.95
C LYS A 141 4.29 -8.53 -1.59
N GLU A 142 2.96 -8.61 -1.68
CA GLU A 142 2.07 -7.49 -1.31
C GLU A 142 2.25 -7.09 0.17
N LYS A 143 2.43 -8.05 1.08
CA LYS A 143 2.71 -7.75 2.50
C LYS A 143 4.06 -7.06 2.68
N GLN A 144 5.08 -7.53 1.96
CA GLN A 144 6.42 -6.96 2.01
C GLN A 144 6.44 -5.53 1.46
N GLU A 145 5.81 -5.30 0.31
CA GLU A 145 5.68 -3.96 -0.30
C GLU A 145 4.92 -3.01 0.61
N LYS A 146 3.79 -3.43 1.21
CA LYS A 146 3.07 -2.60 2.19
C LYS A 146 3.92 -2.24 3.39
N TRP A 147 4.72 -3.19 3.89
CA TRP A 147 5.62 -2.94 5.00
C TRP A 147 6.73 -1.94 4.64
N GLN A 148 7.30 -2.05 3.43
CA GLN A 148 8.29 -1.10 2.93
C GLN A 148 7.69 0.30 2.75
N MET A 149 6.51 0.40 2.15
CA MET A 149 5.80 1.67 1.98
C MET A 149 5.51 2.34 3.33
N LEU A 150 5.08 1.58 4.34
CA LEU A 150 4.86 2.11 5.68
C LEU A 150 6.15 2.63 6.33
N LYS A 151 7.26 1.92 6.13
CA LYS A 151 8.57 2.34 6.64
C LYS A 151 9.04 3.63 5.96
N GLU A 152 8.93 3.72 4.64
CA GLU A 152 9.32 4.90 3.87
C GLU A 152 8.43 6.11 4.21
N GLU A 153 7.12 5.90 4.35
CA GLU A 153 6.20 6.95 4.80
C GLU A 153 6.56 7.48 6.19
N GLY A 154 6.92 6.59 7.12
CA GLY A 154 7.41 6.95 8.44
C GLY A 154 8.67 7.83 8.38
N LEU A 155 9.65 7.45 7.56
CA LEU A 155 10.87 8.24 7.34
C LEU A 155 10.57 9.60 6.71
N ARG A 156 9.67 9.65 5.71
CA ARG A 156 9.24 10.89 5.06
C ARG A 156 8.55 11.83 6.05
N LYS A 157 7.67 11.31 6.90
CA LYS A 157 6.98 12.08 7.94
C LYS A 157 7.98 12.66 8.96
N ALA A 158 8.91 11.84 9.45
CA ALA A 158 9.95 12.29 10.36
C ALA A 158 10.83 13.41 9.75
N ALA A 159 11.24 13.27 8.48
CA ALA A 159 12.02 14.29 7.80
C ALA A 159 11.27 15.62 7.60
N ILE A 160 9.95 15.57 7.40
CA ILE A 160 9.11 16.77 7.31
C ILE A 160 9.00 17.43 8.68
N GLU A 161 8.79 16.65 9.74
CA GLU A 161 8.69 17.15 11.11
C GLU A 161 10.01 17.78 11.59
N GLU A 162 11.15 17.13 11.33
CA GLU A 162 12.47 17.68 11.62
C GLU A 162 12.71 19.01 10.89
N ARG A 163 12.34 19.09 9.60
CA ARG A 163 12.45 20.34 8.83
C ARG A 163 11.57 21.44 9.42
N LYS A 164 10.36 21.11 9.90
CA LYS A 164 9.46 22.06 10.57
C LYS A 164 10.02 22.52 11.90
N ALA A 165 10.58 21.60 12.71
CA ALA A 165 11.24 21.92 13.97
C ALA A 165 12.40 22.89 13.74
N ARG A 166 13.31 22.57 12.82
CA ARG A 166 14.42 23.46 12.43
C ARG A 166 13.95 24.82 11.93
N ALA A 167 12.89 24.87 11.12
CA ALA A 167 12.34 26.14 10.65
C ALA A 167 11.77 26.98 11.80
N SER A 168 11.10 26.36 12.77
CA SER A 168 10.59 27.03 13.97
C SER A 168 11.72 27.54 14.87
N GLU A 169 12.73 26.70 15.11
CA GLU A 169 13.94 27.07 15.85
C GLU A 169 14.66 28.25 15.18
N ASN A 170 14.90 28.18 13.87
CA ASN A 170 15.51 29.27 13.10
C ASN A 170 14.70 30.57 13.18
N LYS A 171 13.36 30.48 13.09
CA LYS A 171 12.49 31.65 13.24
C LYS A 171 12.61 32.25 14.64
N SER A 172 12.62 31.41 15.67
CA SER A 172 12.78 31.86 17.06
C SER A 172 14.15 32.49 17.32
N MET A 173 15.22 31.90 16.77
CA MET A 173 16.58 32.40 16.84
C MET A 173 16.73 33.73 16.10
N SER A 174 16.13 33.86 14.92
CA SER A 174 16.11 35.11 14.16
C SER A 174 15.42 36.24 14.93
N LEU A 175 14.26 35.97 15.54
CA LEU A 175 13.55 36.94 16.38
C LEU A 175 14.36 37.35 17.61
N LEU A 176 15.04 36.39 18.25
CA LEU A 176 15.93 36.67 19.38
C LEU A 176 17.09 37.57 18.95
N LEU A 177 17.78 37.23 17.86
CA LEU A 177 18.87 38.05 17.31
C LEU A 177 18.41 39.46 16.94
N ALA A 178 17.22 39.61 16.36
CA ALA A 178 16.65 40.92 16.02
C ALA A 178 16.40 41.77 17.28
N LYS A 179 15.81 41.18 18.33
CA LYS A 179 15.61 41.86 19.63
C LYS A 179 16.95 42.25 20.27
N GLU A 180 17.91 41.34 20.26
CA GLU A 180 19.25 41.62 20.79
C GLU A 180 19.97 42.72 20.03
N ASN A 181 19.92 42.69 18.69
CA ASN A 181 20.49 43.74 17.85
C ASN A 181 19.87 45.10 18.16
N LYS A 182 18.56 45.14 18.40
CA LYS A 182 17.88 46.38 18.81
C LYS A 182 18.38 46.89 20.16
N ILE A 183 18.58 46.02 21.16
CA ILE A 183 19.17 46.40 22.46
C ILE A 183 20.63 46.89 22.29
N MET A 184 21.41 46.21 21.45
CA MET A 184 22.80 46.59 21.18
C MET A 184 22.91 47.95 20.45
N SER A 185 21.93 48.31 19.61
CA SER A 185 21.96 49.54 18.81
C SER A 185 21.22 50.73 19.43
N THR A 186 20.37 50.52 20.44
CA THR A 186 19.59 51.61 21.05
C THR A 186 20.49 52.63 21.75
N ASN A 187 20.22 53.94 21.56
CA ASN A 187 20.99 55.02 22.17
C ASN A 187 20.76 55.07 23.70
N ARG A 188 21.85 55.24 24.46
CA ARG A 188 21.87 55.26 25.93
C ARG A 188 21.63 56.65 26.52
N ASN A 189 21.81 57.72 25.75
CA ASN A 189 21.92 59.08 26.27
C ASN A 189 20.63 59.60 26.91
N ASP A 190 19.48 59.20 26.37
CA ASP A 190 18.16 59.71 26.78
C ASP A 190 17.45 58.79 27.80
N MET A 191 18.14 57.77 28.32
CA MET A 191 17.60 56.85 29.33
C MET A 191 17.84 57.36 30.76
N ASP A 192 16.91 57.09 31.67
CA ASP A 192 17.12 57.29 33.11
C ASP A 192 18.18 56.33 33.68
N ASP A 193 18.70 56.62 34.87
CA ASP A 193 19.83 55.87 35.44
C ASP A 193 19.49 54.40 35.72
N LEU A 194 18.26 54.10 36.10
CA LEU A 194 17.82 52.71 36.31
C LEU A 194 17.79 51.98 34.97
N THR A 195 17.20 52.57 33.94
CA THR A 195 17.14 51.99 32.59
C THR A 195 18.53 51.79 31.99
N LYS A 196 19.47 52.73 32.23
CA LYS A 196 20.88 52.58 31.81
C LYS A 196 21.52 51.34 32.42
N THR A 197 21.36 51.10 33.72
CA THR A 197 21.93 49.92 34.37
C THR A 197 21.39 48.61 33.80
N TRP A 198 20.08 48.52 33.57
CA TRP A 198 19.45 47.37 32.94
C TRP A 198 19.95 47.11 31.52
N HIS A 199 20.08 48.18 30.75
CA HIS A 199 20.56 48.10 29.37
C HIS A 199 22.03 47.65 29.29
N ASP A 200 22.89 48.14 30.18
CA ASP A 200 24.30 47.72 30.26
C ASP A 200 24.42 46.25 30.69
N MET A 201 23.59 45.80 31.63
CA MET A 201 23.49 44.37 32.00
C MET A 201 23.01 43.51 30.83
N ALA A 202 21.96 43.93 30.13
CA ALA A 202 21.41 43.20 28.98
C ALA A 202 22.43 43.05 27.85
N ARG A 203 23.17 44.12 27.51
CA ARG A 203 24.25 44.06 26.50
C ARG A 203 25.36 43.10 26.90
N ARG A 204 25.75 43.09 28.18
CA ARG A 204 26.76 42.15 28.69
C ARG A 204 26.29 40.70 28.56
N GLU A 205 25.05 40.40 28.91
CA GLU A 205 24.48 39.05 28.79
C GLU A 205 24.31 38.61 27.32
N ILE A 206 23.97 39.54 26.42
CA ILE A 206 23.94 39.29 24.97
C ILE A 206 25.34 38.93 24.45
N LEU A 207 26.36 39.69 24.83
CA LEU A 207 27.74 39.41 24.42
C LEU A 207 28.21 38.04 24.92
N LYS A 208 27.91 37.67 26.18
CA LYS A 208 28.21 36.33 26.71
C LYS A 208 27.54 35.22 25.89
N ARG A 209 26.24 35.33 25.62
CA ARG A 209 25.51 34.31 24.83
C ARG A 209 26.06 34.18 23.41
N ARG A 210 26.41 35.29 22.76
CA ARG A 210 27.05 35.28 21.43
C ARG A 210 28.44 34.65 21.44
N MET A 211 29.26 34.92 22.45
CA MET A 211 30.56 34.29 22.62
C MET A 211 30.44 32.77 22.75
N VAL A 212 29.48 32.28 23.55
CA VAL A 212 29.22 30.84 23.70
C VAL A 212 28.72 30.22 22.39
N ALA A 213 27.82 30.87 21.67
CA ALA A 213 27.33 30.39 20.37
C ALA A 213 28.43 30.36 19.30
N SER A 214 29.37 31.32 19.33
CA SER A 214 30.53 31.33 18.42
C SER A 214 31.60 30.29 18.77
N ALA A 215 31.58 29.76 19.99
CA ALA A 215 32.54 28.75 20.48
C ALA A 215 32.03 27.30 20.33
N GLY A 216 30.94 27.07 19.60
CA GLY A 216 30.39 25.74 19.31
C GLY A 216 31.34 24.86 18.46
N PRO A 217 31.16 23.52 18.48
CA PRO A 217 32.17 22.57 18.00
C PRO A 217 32.44 22.74 16.51
N CYS A 218 33.72 22.87 16.16
CA CYS A 218 34.24 22.69 14.81
C CYS A 218 34.20 21.21 14.39
N SER A 219 33.02 20.57 14.43
CA SER A 219 32.83 19.28 13.77
C SER A 219 32.41 19.54 12.33
N SER A 220 33.40 19.97 11.54
CA SER A 220 33.38 19.89 10.09
C SER A 220 33.36 18.41 9.68
N SER A 221 32.22 17.75 9.82
CA SER A 221 31.95 16.50 9.08
C SER A 221 31.74 16.90 7.63
N GLY A 222 32.69 16.49 6.80
CA GLY A 222 32.83 16.92 5.43
C GLY A 222 31.64 16.58 4.55
N ASP A 223 31.19 17.59 3.82
CA ASP A 223 30.76 17.45 2.44
C ASP A 223 31.61 18.45 1.64
N VAL A 224 32.89 18.10 1.47
CA VAL A 224 33.71 18.67 0.40
C VAL A 224 33.15 18.09 -0.88
N PHE A 225 32.34 18.88 -1.57
CA PHE A 225 32.06 18.67 -2.99
C PHE A 225 33.41 18.73 -3.73
N SER A 226 34.05 17.57 -3.94
CA SER A 226 35.24 17.45 -4.77
C SER A 226 34.86 17.76 -6.21
N ALA A 227 34.99 19.03 -6.60
CA ALA A 227 35.14 19.40 -8.00
C ALA A 227 36.52 18.91 -8.47
N PRO A 228 36.62 18.08 -9.53
CA PRO A 228 37.89 17.62 -10.03
C PRO A 228 38.54 18.74 -10.84
N TYR A 229 39.49 19.45 -10.23
CA TYR A 229 40.47 20.22 -10.98
C TYR A 229 41.60 19.28 -11.37
N GLY A 230 41.57 18.85 -12.63
CA GLY A 230 42.63 18.08 -13.28
C GLY A 230 42.73 18.48 -14.75
N ALA A 231 43.49 19.55 -14.98
CA ALA A 231 44.18 19.97 -16.20
C ALA A 231 43.75 19.38 -17.57
N ASN A 232 43.35 20.25 -18.49
CA ASN A 232 43.99 20.34 -19.81
C ASN A 232 43.79 21.74 -20.41
N VAL A 233 44.91 22.37 -20.74
CA VAL A 233 45.03 23.43 -21.74
C VAL A 233 44.82 22.76 -23.10
N ASP A 234 43.97 23.33 -23.95
CA ASP A 234 44.27 23.65 -25.35
C ASP A 234 43.01 24.14 -26.08
N ASP A 235 43.15 25.37 -26.58
CA ASP A 235 42.69 25.92 -27.86
C ASP A 235 41.82 25.01 -28.76
N PHE A 236 40.57 25.41 -29.00
CA PHE A 236 40.00 25.44 -30.36
C PHE A 236 38.78 26.37 -30.40
N GLY A 237 38.83 27.35 -31.30
CA GLY A 237 37.78 28.33 -31.50
C GLY A 237 36.54 27.79 -32.22
N ALA A 238 35.42 28.53 -32.07
CA ALA A 238 34.48 28.91 -33.14
C ALA A 238 33.09 29.27 -32.56
N GLY A 239 32.80 30.58 -32.52
CA GLY A 239 31.63 31.15 -33.21
C GLY A 239 30.22 31.10 -32.59
N VAL A 240 29.48 32.18 -32.87
CA VAL A 240 28.03 32.45 -32.71
C VAL A 240 27.63 32.89 -31.28
N GLY A 241 27.30 34.16 -30.99
CA GLY A 241 26.23 35.03 -31.55
C GLY A 241 24.94 34.72 -30.76
N THR A 242 24.18 35.60 -30.08
CA THR A 242 23.75 37.01 -30.23
C THR A 242 23.10 37.43 -28.88
N SER A 243 23.35 38.63 -28.36
CA SER A 243 22.43 39.80 -28.24
C SER A 243 21.14 39.66 -27.39
N ASP A 244 20.83 40.79 -26.73
CA ASP A 244 19.59 41.20 -26.02
C ASP A 244 19.51 40.80 -24.54
N GLY A 245 19.40 41.69 -23.54
CA GLY A 245 18.98 43.10 -23.51
C GLY A 245 17.62 43.24 -22.83
N GLY A 246 17.55 43.83 -21.63
CA GLY A 246 16.33 44.50 -21.14
C GLY A 246 15.79 44.12 -19.74
N GLY A 247 16.05 44.99 -18.76
CA GLY A 247 15.03 45.68 -17.96
C GLY A 247 14.15 44.89 -16.98
N PHE A 248 14.53 44.88 -15.70
CA PHE A 248 13.58 44.64 -14.59
C PHE A 248 12.94 45.97 -14.17
N GLY A 249 11.63 46.07 -14.41
CA GLY A 249 10.79 47.19 -13.99
C GLY A 249 10.54 47.17 -12.48
N GLY A 250 10.66 48.34 -11.86
CA GLY A 250 10.07 48.63 -10.56
C GLY A 250 8.66 49.21 -10.73
N ALA A 251 7.75 48.80 -9.86
CA ALA A 251 6.63 49.61 -9.40
C ALA A 251 6.15 49.05 -8.06
N ASP A 252 6.41 49.85 -7.04
CA ASP A 252 5.84 49.84 -5.70
C ASP A 252 4.43 50.47 -5.82
N GLU A 253 3.38 49.87 -5.24
CA GLU A 253 2.37 50.61 -4.47
C GLU A 253 1.36 49.70 -3.74
N LEU A 254 1.46 49.77 -2.41
CA LEU A 254 0.42 49.76 -1.37
C LEU A 254 -0.85 50.56 -1.81
N GLN A 255 -2.09 50.47 -1.30
CA GLN A 255 -2.78 49.83 -0.17
C GLN A 255 -4.25 50.35 -0.20
N TYR A 256 -5.13 49.76 0.63
CA TYR A 256 -6.52 50.18 1.00
C TYR A 256 -7.62 49.85 -0.04
N GLY A 257 -8.82 49.37 0.30
CA GLY A 257 -9.49 49.13 1.58
C GLY A 257 -11.01 49.26 1.37
N LEU A 258 -11.79 48.28 1.86
CA LEU A 258 -13.22 48.34 2.26
C LEU A 258 -14.30 48.84 1.26
N HIS A 259 -15.24 47.94 0.94
CA HIS A 259 -16.71 48.01 1.12
C HIS A 259 -17.26 46.67 0.58
N GLY A 260 -18.01 45.84 1.31
CA GLY A 260 -19.27 46.14 1.97
C GLY A 260 -20.40 45.81 0.99
N ALA A 261 -20.96 44.60 1.05
CA ALA A 261 -22.15 44.22 0.29
C ALA A 261 -23.05 43.33 1.15
N GLU A 262 -24.19 43.90 1.55
CA GLU A 262 -25.45 43.18 1.69
C GLU A 262 -25.92 42.66 0.33
#